data_AF-A0A8B6EPY9-F1
#
_entry.id   AF-A0A8B6EPY9-F1
#
_cell.length_a   1.000
_cell.length_b   1.000
_cell.length_c   1.000
_cell.angle_alpha   90.00
_cell.angle_beta   90.00
_cell.angle_gamma   90.00
#
_symmetry.space_group_name_H-M   'P 1'
#
loop_
_entity.id
_entity.type
_entity.pdbx_description
1 polymer ?
#
loop_
_entity_poly.entity_id
_entity_poly.type
_entity_poly.pdbx_seq_one_letter_code
_entity_poly.pdbx_strand_id
1 'polypeptide(L)'
;EEFNKLPFTTKTGNGTKLLADIQDKLAASLVRFKNVLDAVKDEVFQNENRFTTQTTLPHCCDKPGTYVYDPKFRKEVDFSTACVTKSPSSTSEAKYPHNTVSDIMKMQYDQNKNVLWQHYGTLEGVSIIYPSTYWNDCYNYDPRFRSPFAATASPKDKDVVILIDSSSSMKQISGVTSKSKMIIAKEAARTVIETLNPNDR
;
A
#
# COMPACT_ATOMS: atom_id res chain seq x y z
N GLU A 1 -27.04 15.99 46.07
CA GLU A 1 -26.89 17.21 45.24
C GLU A 1 -25.44 17.75 45.22
N GLU A 2 -24.40 16.91 44.98
CA GLU A 2 -23.00 17.35 45.11
C GLU A 2 -22.16 17.38 43.81
N PHE A 3 -22.71 16.98 42.66
CA PHE A 3 -21.93 16.95 41.40
C PHE A 3 -21.77 18.32 40.71
N ASN A 4 -22.46 19.37 41.16
CA ASN A 4 -22.46 20.71 40.52
C ASN A 4 -21.41 21.69 41.08
N LYS A 5 -20.49 21.25 41.94
CA LYS A 5 -19.47 22.13 42.57
C LYS A 5 -18.07 22.00 41.97
N LEU A 6 -17.90 21.32 40.84
CA LEU A 6 -16.59 21.22 40.19
C LEU A 6 -16.19 22.60 39.63
N PRO A 7 -15.05 23.17 40.05
CA PRO A 7 -14.56 24.41 39.49
C PRO A 7 -14.18 24.20 38.02
N PHE A 8 -14.77 24.98 37.14
CA PHE A 8 -14.40 25.03 35.72
C PHE A 8 -13.91 26.43 35.37
N THR A 9 -12.99 26.49 34.41
CA THR A 9 -12.49 27.76 33.87
C THR A 9 -12.88 27.84 32.41
N THR A 10 -13.76 28.78 32.09
CA THR A 10 -14.11 29.06 30.69
C THR A 10 -12.93 29.71 30.01
N LYS A 11 -12.34 29.04 29.02
CA LYS A 11 -11.34 29.62 28.12
C LYS A 11 -12.00 29.93 26.78
N THR A 12 -12.04 31.20 26.41
CA THR A 12 -12.44 31.62 25.05
C THR A 12 -11.29 31.34 24.10
N GLY A 13 -11.48 30.41 23.16
CA GLY A 13 -10.47 30.04 22.17
C GLY A 13 -10.33 31.10 21.07
N ASN A 14 -9.10 31.36 20.62
CA ASN A 14 -8.85 32.16 19.42
C ASN A 14 -8.83 31.22 18.21
N GLY A 15 -9.90 31.25 17.41
CA GLY A 15 -10.06 30.38 16.24
C GLY A 15 -8.95 30.55 15.20
N THR A 16 -8.50 31.78 14.95
CA THR A 16 -7.41 32.07 13.99
C THR A 16 -6.09 31.46 14.45
N LYS A 17 -5.77 31.59 15.75
CA LYS A 17 -4.56 31.00 16.33
C LYS A 17 -4.61 29.47 16.29
N LEU A 18 -5.79 28.88 16.57
CA LEU A 18 -5.98 27.44 16.48
C LEU A 18 -5.79 26.94 15.04
N LEU A 19 -6.34 27.66 14.05
CA LEU A 19 -6.20 27.30 12.64
C LEU A 19 -4.74 27.33 12.19
N ALA A 20 -4.00 28.38 12.56
CA ALA A 20 -2.57 28.48 12.26
C ALA A 20 -1.76 27.32 12.89
N ASP A 21 -2.03 27.00 14.16
CA ASP A 21 -1.36 25.89 14.86
C ASP A 21 -1.66 24.52 14.20
N ILE A 22 -2.89 24.31 13.73
CA ILE A 22 -3.27 23.10 12.99
C ILE A 22 -2.52 23.04 11.65
N GLN A 23 -2.46 24.15 10.91
CA GLN A 23 -1.76 24.23 9.63
C GLN A 23 -0.27 23.89 9.79
N ASP A 24 0.40 24.50 10.77
CA ASP A 24 1.81 24.29 11.04
C ASP A 24 2.09 22.84 11.44
N LYS A 25 1.27 22.27 12.34
CA LYS A 25 1.42 20.87 12.77
C LYS A 25 1.19 19.87 11.65
N LEU A 26 0.21 20.14 10.79
CA LEU A 26 -0.08 19.30 9.62
C LEU A 26 1.07 19.36 8.62
N ALA A 27 1.53 20.57 8.27
CA ALA A 27 2.66 20.77 7.36
C ALA A 27 3.92 20.06 7.87
N ALA A 28 4.26 20.25 9.15
CA ALA A 28 5.37 19.56 9.78
C ALA A 28 5.20 18.02 9.77
N SER A 29 3.98 17.53 9.94
CA SER A 29 3.70 16.08 9.86
C SER A 29 3.92 15.52 8.46
N LEU A 30 3.45 16.23 7.43
CA LEU A 30 3.64 15.84 6.04
C LEU A 30 5.13 15.82 5.66
N VAL A 31 5.91 16.80 6.10
CA VAL A 31 7.37 16.82 5.91
C VAL A 31 8.02 15.59 6.57
N ARG A 32 7.62 15.24 7.79
CA ARG A 32 8.13 14.03 8.46
C ARG A 32 7.82 12.75 7.69
N PHE A 33 6.60 12.60 7.17
CA PHE A 33 6.23 11.43 6.37
C PHE A 33 6.98 11.39 5.03
N LYS A 34 7.19 12.56 4.39
CA LYS A 34 7.99 12.66 3.17
C LYS A 34 9.44 12.25 3.40
N ASN A 35 10.06 12.66 4.51
CA ASN A 35 11.44 12.28 4.80
C ASN A 35 11.60 10.77 4.98
N VAL A 36 10.64 10.11 5.63
CA VAL A 36 10.60 8.65 5.76
C VAL A 36 10.50 7.99 4.38
N LEU A 37 9.60 8.50 3.52
CA LEU A 37 9.43 7.99 2.16
C LEU A 37 10.72 8.15 1.34
N ASP A 38 11.35 9.33 1.38
CA ASP A 38 12.57 9.60 0.63
C ASP A 38 13.73 8.70 1.10
N ALA A 39 13.88 8.46 2.40
CA ALA A 39 14.91 7.55 2.91
C ALA A 39 14.73 6.10 2.43
N VAL A 40 13.50 5.58 2.49
CA VAL A 40 13.19 4.22 2.00
C VAL A 40 13.38 4.13 0.48
N LYS A 41 12.95 5.16 -0.26
CA LYS A 41 13.10 5.26 -1.71
C LYS A 41 14.58 5.24 -2.11
N ASP A 42 15.41 6.03 -1.43
CA ASP A 42 16.84 6.11 -1.72
C ASP A 42 17.55 4.77 -1.45
N GLU A 43 17.21 4.09 -0.35
CA GLU A 43 17.72 2.74 -0.04
C GLU A 43 17.36 1.72 -1.13
N VAL A 44 16.10 1.75 -1.59
CA VAL A 44 15.62 0.89 -2.68
C VAL A 44 16.41 1.14 -3.95
N PHE A 45 16.55 2.39 -4.38
CA PHE A 45 17.27 2.73 -5.62
C PHE A 45 18.75 2.36 -5.55
N GLN A 46 19.41 2.58 -4.42
CA GLN A 46 20.83 2.27 -4.26
C GLN A 46 21.12 0.76 -4.24
N ASN A 47 20.14 -0.06 -3.85
CA ASN A 47 20.32 -1.49 -3.67
C ASN A 47 19.48 -2.34 -4.64
N GLU A 48 18.87 -1.75 -5.66
CA GLU A 48 18.04 -2.47 -6.64
C GLU A 48 18.83 -3.56 -7.38
N ASN A 49 20.12 -3.30 -7.66
CA ASN A 49 21.03 -4.27 -8.26
C ASN A 49 21.26 -5.52 -7.40
N ARG A 50 20.96 -5.46 -6.09
CA ARG A 50 21.08 -6.57 -5.12
C ARG A 50 19.78 -7.36 -4.97
N PHE A 51 18.72 -6.99 -5.68
CA PHE A 51 17.47 -7.73 -5.62
C PHE A 51 17.66 -9.10 -6.28
N THR A 52 17.08 -10.15 -5.70
CA THR A 52 17.29 -11.52 -6.15
C THR A 52 15.98 -12.31 -6.23
N THR A 53 15.96 -13.42 -6.96
CA THR A 53 14.77 -14.28 -7.07
C THR A 53 14.45 -15.06 -5.79
N GLN A 54 15.30 -14.96 -4.78
CA GLN A 54 15.11 -15.55 -3.45
C GLN A 54 15.02 -14.45 -2.39
N THR A 55 14.38 -14.77 -1.26
CA THR A 55 14.33 -13.86 -0.12
C THR A 55 14.50 -14.62 1.17
N THR A 56 15.02 -13.93 2.18
CA THR A 56 15.04 -14.41 3.56
C THR A 56 14.00 -13.70 4.41
N LEU A 57 13.29 -12.73 3.84
CA LEU A 57 12.16 -12.08 4.51
C LEU A 57 10.99 -13.06 4.59
N PRO A 58 10.22 -13.03 5.69
CA PRO A 58 9.06 -13.88 5.85
C PRO A 58 7.99 -13.55 4.80
N HIS A 59 7.26 -14.57 4.35
CA HIS A 59 6.11 -14.34 3.49
C HIS A 59 4.94 -13.80 4.34
N CYS A 60 4.18 -12.80 3.86
CA CYS A 60 3.04 -12.26 4.63
C CYS A 60 1.87 -13.25 4.76
N CYS A 61 1.91 -14.36 4.02
CA CYS A 61 0.99 -15.50 4.17
C CYS A 61 1.35 -16.42 5.31
N ASP A 62 2.59 -16.33 5.77
CA ASP A 62 3.09 -17.14 6.86
C ASP A 62 3.06 -16.27 8.11
N LYS A 63 2.85 -16.90 9.26
CA LYS A 63 2.94 -16.24 10.57
C LYS A 63 4.19 -16.76 11.31
N PRO A 64 5.43 -16.57 10.79
CA PRO A 64 6.61 -17.22 11.35
C PRO A 64 7.15 -16.55 12.63
N GLY A 65 6.74 -15.30 12.91
CA GLY A 65 7.19 -14.49 14.04
C GLY A 65 6.21 -14.40 15.21
N THR A 66 6.55 -13.54 16.18
CA THR A 66 5.66 -13.22 17.31
C THR A 66 4.85 -11.98 16.99
N TYR A 67 3.63 -12.18 16.50
CA TYR A 67 2.74 -11.08 16.18
C TYR A 67 1.98 -10.64 17.42
N VAL A 68 2.01 -9.35 17.70
CA VAL A 68 1.31 -8.75 18.84
C VAL A 68 0.29 -7.76 18.30
N TYR A 69 -0.90 -7.75 18.87
CA TYR A 69 -1.92 -6.77 18.52
C TYR A 69 -1.43 -5.36 18.87
N ASP A 70 -1.39 -4.48 17.86
CA ASP A 70 -1.06 -3.07 18.04
C ASP A 70 -2.30 -2.19 17.75
N PRO A 71 -2.78 -1.39 18.73
CA PRO A 71 -3.96 -0.55 18.55
C PRO A 71 -3.85 0.51 17.44
N LYS A 72 -2.63 0.98 17.13
CA LYS A 72 -2.40 1.97 16.06
C LYS A 72 -2.59 1.34 14.69
N PHE A 73 -2.18 0.08 14.53
CA PHE A 73 -2.37 -0.68 13.30
C PHE A 73 -3.71 -1.42 13.23
N ARG A 74 -4.40 -1.56 14.38
CA ARG A 74 -5.64 -2.35 14.54
C ARG A 74 -5.49 -3.77 14.02
N LYS A 75 -4.30 -4.33 14.20
CA LYS A 75 -3.90 -5.63 13.66
C LYS A 75 -2.77 -6.23 14.46
N GLU A 76 -2.63 -7.55 14.40
CA GLU A 76 -1.44 -8.23 14.87
C GLU A 76 -0.27 -7.95 13.91
N VAL A 77 0.83 -7.47 14.46
CA VAL A 77 2.02 -7.05 13.73
C VAL A 77 3.28 -7.56 14.40
N ASP A 78 4.32 -7.76 13.60
CA ASP A 78 5.67 -8.04 14.04
C ASP A 78 6.59 -6.88 13.61
N PHE A 79 7.11 -6.16 14.60
CA PHE A 79 8.00 -5.00 14.39
C PHE A 79 9.47 -5.39 14.19
N SER A 80 9.83 -6.67 14.30
CA SER A 80 11.23 -7.08 14.09
C SER A 80 11.62 -7.09 12.62
N THR A 81 10.66 -7.23 11.71
CA THR A 81 10.93 -7.38 10.27
C THR A 81 9.75 -6.96 9.40
N ALA A 82 10.00 -6.74 8.11
CA ALA A 82 8.99 -6.64 7.08
C ALA A 82 8.59 -8.03 6.58
N CYS A 83 7.43 -8.15 5.93
CA CYS A 83 7.07 -9.35 5.19
C CYS A 83 6.94 -9.07 3.69
N VAL A 84 7.03 -10.11 2.88
CA VAL A 84 6.90 -10.02 1.43
C VAL A 84 5.77 -10.87 0.86
N THR A 85 5.24 -10.47 -0.29
CA THR A 85 4.31 -11.26 -1.10
C THR A 85 4.73 -11.19 -2.56
N LYS A 86 4.52 -12.28 -3.31
CA LYS A 86 4.66 -12.29 -4.77
C LYS A 86 3.31 -12.56 -5.41
N SER A 87 2.91 -11.69 -6.33
CA SER A 87 1.66 -11.83 -7.08
C SER A 87 1.64 -13.15 -7.86
N PRO A 88 0.48 -13.81 -8.00
CA PRO A 88 0.35 -15.03 -8.79
C PRO A 88 0.55 -14.76 -10.29
N SER A 89 0.44 -13.49 -10.72
CA SER A 89 0.73 -13.05 -12.09
C SER A 89 2.15 -12.52 -12.27
N SER A 90 3.01 -12.63 -11.26
CA SER A 90 4.44 -12.34 -11.36
C SER A 90 5.19 -13.42 -12.15
N THR A 91 6.21 -13.04 -12.90
CA THR A 91 7.05 -14.00 -13.63
C THR A 91 7.99 -14.74 -12.68
N SER A 92 8.64 -15.80 -13.17
CA SER A 92 9.58 -16.60 -12.36
C SER A 92 10.81 -15.77 -11.94
N GLU A 93 11.16 -14.78 -12.76
CA GLU A 93 12.31 -13.89 -12.64
C GLU A 93 12.06 -12.69 -11.72
N ALA A 94 10.82 -12.51 -11.23
CA ALA A 94 10.48 -11.43 -10.31
C ALA A 94 11.40 -11.46 -9.08
N LYS A 95 12.03 -10.32 -8.79
CA LYS A 95 13.05 -10.20 -7.75
C LYS A 95 12.47 -9.62 -6.46
N TYR A 96 12.88 -10.18 -5.35
CA TYR A 96 12.58 -9.66 -4.02
C TYR A 96 13.58 -8.56 -3.62
N PRO A 97 13.08 -7.52 -2.91
CA PRO A 97 13.95 -6.54 -2.28
C PRO A 97 14.93 -7.20 -1.31
N HIS A 98 16.14 -6.65 -1.25
CA HIS A 98 17.14 -7.06 -0.28
C HIS A 98 16.70 -6.67 1.16
N ASN A 99 17.17 -7.41 2.18
CA ASN A 99 16.76 -7.19 3.57
C ASN A 99 17.02 -5.77 4.09
N THR A 100 17.97 -5.05 3.50
CA THR A 100 18.27 -3.66 3.87
C THR A 100 17.07 -2.73 3.70
N VAL A 101 16.14 -3.05 2.79
CA VAL A 101 14.87 -2.34 2.66
C VAL A 101 13.99 -2.52 3.91
N SER A 102 13.95 -3.73 4.48
CA SER A 102 13.27 -3.97 5.77
C SER A 102 13.96 -3.21 6.90
N ASP A 103 15.30 -3.18 6.90
CA ASP A 103 16.08 -2.53 7.96
C ASP A 103 15.86 -1.01 7.97
N ILE A 104 15.86 -0.36 6.80
CA ILE A 104 15.59 1.08 6.72
C ILE A 104 14.14 1.40 7.10
N MET A 105 13.16 0.57 6.70
CA MET A 105 11.76 0.77 7.09
C MET A 105 11.60 0.68 8.60
N LYS A 106 12.25 -0.29 9.23
CA LYS A 106 12.29 -0.42 10.69
C LYS A 106 12.95 0.80 11.34
N MET A 107 14.11 1.20 10.86
CA MET A 107 14.86 2.36 11.38
C MET A 107 14.02 3.64 11.31
N GLN A 108 13.35 3.90 10.18
CA GLN A 108 12.49 5.07 10.01
C GLN A 108 11.27 5.04 10.94
N TYR A 109 10.67 3.85 11.15
CA TYR A 109 9.62 3.69 12.15
C TYR A 109 10.11 3.94 13.58
N ASP A 110 11.32 3.48 13.89
CA ASP A 110 11.93 3.70 15.22
C ASP A 110 12.19 5.18 15.49
N GLN A 111 12.60 5.94 14.47
CA GLN A 111 12.78 7.38 14.54
C GLN A 111 11.45 8.15 14.55
N ASN A 112 10.40 7.63 13.92
CA ASN A 112 9.08 8.25 13.87
C ASN A 112 7.95 7.24 14.09
N LYS A 113 7.57 7.07 15.37
CA LYS A 113 6.51 6.15 15.78
C LYS A 113 5.10 6.53 15.29
N ASN A 114 4.92 7.70 14.66
CA ASN A 114 3.64 8.07 14.05
C ASN A 114 3.46 7.52 12.63
N VAL A 115 4.52 6.95 12.03
CA VAL A 115 4.42 6.26 10.74
C VAL A 115 3.57 5.00 10.91
N LEU A 116 2.65 4.80 9.96
CA LEU A 116 1.84 3.60 9.84
C LEU A 116 2.54 2.60 8.91
N TRP A 117 1.79 1.91 8.06
CA TRP A 117 2.31 0.94 7.14
C TRP A 117 3.27 1.59 6.13
N GLN A 118 4.43 0.97 5.95
CA GLN A 118 5.37 1.29 4.89
C GLN A 118 5.27 0.19 3.83
N HIS A 119 5.08 0.61 2.59
CA HIS A 119 4.88 -0.29 1.46
C HIS A 119 5.87 0.03 0.36
N TYR A 120 6.43 -1.01 -0.24
CA TYR A 120 7.09 -0.93 -1.54
C TYR A 120 6.58 -2.07 -2.42
N GLY A 121 6.38 -1.78 -3.69
CA GLY A 121 5.92 -2.71 -4.70
C GLY A 121 6.79 -2.60 -5.94
N THR A 122 7.10 -3.72 -6.56
CA THR A 122 7.88 -3.78 -7.80
C THR A 122 6.97 -3.91 -9.02
N LEU A 123 7.49 -3.56 -10.20
CA LEU A 123 6.77 -3.72 -11.48
C LEU A 123 6.53 -5.21 -11.82
N GLU A 124 7.35 -6.09 -11.26
CA GLU A 124 7.24 -7.54 -11.41
C GLU A 124 6.17 -8.14 -10.47
N GLY A 125 5.54 -7.34 -9.60
CA GLY A 125 4.45 -7.78 -8.71
C GLY A 125 4.89 -8.34 -7.37
N VAL A 126 6.12 -8.04 -6.92
CA VAL A 126 6.56 -8.32 -5.55
C VAL A 126 6.21 -7.13 -4.66
N SER A 127 5.77 -7.38 -3.43
CA SER A 127 5.52 -6.34 -2.44
C SER A 127 6.24 -6.65 -1.13
N ILE A 128 6.72 -5.61 -0.45
CA ILE A 128 7.27 -5.64 0.89
C ILE A 128 6.49 -4.66 1.78
N ILE A 129 6.20 -5.08 3.01
CA ILE A 129 5.35 -4.35 3.94
C ILE A 129 5.95 -4.41 5.33
N TYR A 130 6.09 -3.23 5.95
CA TYR A 130 6.55 -3.08 7.31
C TYR A 130 5.50 -2.30 8.15
N PRO A 131 5.25 -2.68 9.41
CA PRO A 131 5.71 -3.90 10.07
C PRO A 131 5.12 -5.16 9.42
N SER A 132 5.70 -6.33 9.65
CA SER A 132 5.17 -7.59 9.15
C SER A 132 3.77 -7.84 9.72
N THR A 133 2.87 -8.38 8.90
CA THR A 133 1.49 -8.69 9.31
C THR A 133 0.96 -9.88 8.51
N TYR A 134 0.11 -10.70 9.15
CA TYR A 134 -0.51 -11.84 8.50
C TYR A 134 -1.75 -11.44 7.69
N TRP A 135 -1.83 -11.92 6.46
CA TRP A 135 -2.88 -11.62 5.49
C TRP A 135 -3.48 -12.91 4.93
N ASN A 136 -4.77 -13.16 5.17
CA ASN A 136 -5.43 -14.38 4.68
C ASN A 136 -5.43 -14.50 3.15
N ASP A 137 -5.49 -13.38 2.42
CA ASP A 137 -5.59 -13.33 0.95
C ASP A 137 -4.31 -12.84 0.26
N CYS A 138 -3.17 -12.97 0.94
CA CYS A 138 -1.86 -12.55 0.45
C CYS A 138 -1.45 -13.20 -0.89
N TYR A 139 -1.91 -14.42 -1.21
CA TYR A 139 -1.58 -15.12 -2.46
C TYR A 139 -2.31 -14.53 -3.67
N ASN A 140 -3.39 -13.77 -3.48
CA ASN A 140 -4.09 -13.05 -4.54
C ASN A 140 -3.73 -11.56 -4.55
N TYR A 141 -2.83 -11.13 -3.65
CA TYR A 141 -2.41 -9.75 -3.58
C TYR A 141 -1.42 -9.44 -4.71
N ASP A 142 -1.73 -8.38 -5.45
CA ASP A 142 -0.84 -7.81 -6.45
C ASP A 142 -0.74 -6.30 -6.20
N PRO A 143 0.47 -5.78 -5.90
CA PRO A 143 0.64 -4.36 -5.60
C PRO A 143 0.27 -3.46 -6.78
N ARG A 144 0.34 -3.95 -8.02
CA ARG A 144 0.19 -3.15 -9.25
C ARG A 144 -1.25 -2.70 -9.50
N PHE A 145 -2.21 -3.43 -8.95
CA PHE A 145 -3.64 -3.10 -9.03
C PHE A 145 -4.15 -2.37 -7.76
N ARG A 146 -3.26 -1.77 -6.98
CA ARG A 146 -3.63 -1.00 -5.78
C ARG A 146 -3.52 0.49 -6.05
N SER A 147 -4.48 1.27 -5.57
CA SER A 147 -4.56 2.72 -5.81
C SER A 147 -3.27 3.48 -5.51
N PRO A 148 -2.51 3.20 -4.42
CA PRO A 148 -1.25 3.89 -4.19
C PRO A 148 -0.20 3.61 -5.29
N PHE A 149 -0.14 2.38 -5.80
CA PHE A 149 0.77 2.03 -6.89
C PHE A 149 0.32 2.68 -8.20
N ALA A 150 -0.97 2.56 -8.55
CA ALA A 150 -1.55 3.14 -9.76
C ALA A 150 -1.35 4.67 -9.82
N ALA A 151 -1.53 5.37 -8.70
CA ALA A 151 -1.30 6.80 -8.57
C ALA A 151 0.17 7.21 -8.82
N THR A 152 1.13 6.36 -8.47
CA THR A 152 2.56 6.62 -8.74
C THR A 152 2.99 6.24 -10.16
N ALA A 153 2.41 5.17 -10.73
CA ALA A 153 2.72 4.70 -12.07
C ALA A 153 2.16 5.65 -13.16
N SER A 154 1.09 6.37 -12.85
CA SER A 154 0.50 7.37 -13.74
C SER A 154 0.12 8.64 -12.99
N PRO A 155 1.06 9.58 -12.80
CA PRO A 155 0.81 10.80 -12.05
C PRO A 155 -0.03 11.84 -12.82
N LYS A 156 -0.43 11.55 -14.07
CA LYS A 156 -1.29 12.41 -14.89
C LYS A 156 -2.66 11.77 -15.05
N ASP A 157 -3.67 12.61 -14.90
CA ASP A 157 -5.07 12.29 -15.16
C ASP A 157 -5.27 11.83 -16.61
N LYS A 158 -6.15 10.85 -16.82
CA LYS A 158 -6.48 10.27 -18.13
C LYS A 158 -7.98 10.27 -18.39
N ASP A 159 -8.33 10.46 -19.65
CA ASP A 159 -9.66 10.17 -20.18
C ASP A 159 -9.61 8.82 -20.92
N VAL A 160 -10.34 7.81 -20.43
CA VAL A 160 -10.31 6.43 -20.93
C VAL A 160 -11.65 6.05 -21.56
N VAL A 161 -11.63 5.73 -22.86
CA VAL A 161 -12.80 5.20 -23.56
C VAL A 161 -12.63 3.69 -23.76
N ILE A 162 -13.50 2.89 -23.15
CA ILE A 162 -13.49 1.43 -23.30
C ILE A 162 -14.46 1.02 -24.41
N LEU A 163 -13.92 0.48 -25.51
CA LEU A 163 -14.71 -0.09 -26.61
C LEU A 163 -14.71 -1.61 -26.48
N ILE A 164 -15.90 -2.21 -26.37
CA ILE A 164 -16.07 -3.66 -26.27
C ILE A 164 -16.70 -4.17 -27.57
N ASP A 165 -16.01 -5.10 -28.25
CA ASP A 165 -16.59 -5.79 -29.41
C ASP A 165 -17.85 -6.57 -28.98
N SER A 166 -18.93 -6.40 -29.75
CA SER A 166 -20.22 -7.05 -29.54
C SER A 166 -20.61 -8.01 -30.68
N SER A 167 -19.66 -8.30 -31.58
CA SER A 167 -19.84 -9.26 -32.68
C SER A 167 -20.25 -10.65 -32.18
N SER A 168 -20.85 -11.46 -33.07
CA SER A 168 -21.30 -12.82 -32.75
C SER A 168 -20.17 -13.72 -32.23
N SER A 169 -18.94 -13.47 -32.67
CA SER A 169 -17.74 -14.19 -32.21
C SER A 169 -17.51 -14.07 -30.70
N MET A 170 -18.00 -12.99 -30.08
CA MET A 170 -17.85 -12.74 -28.65
C MET A 170 -18.75 -13.63 -27.77
N LYS A 171 -19.77 -14.27 -28.37
CA LYS A 171 -20.62 -15.26 -27.69
C LYS A 171 -19.91 -16.62 -27.52
N GLN A 172 -18.86 -16.87 -28.31
CA GLN A 172 -18.12 -18.13 -28.26
C GLN A 172 -17.33 -18.26 -26.96
N ILE A 173 -17.17 -19.49 -26.49
CA ILE A 173 -16.33 -19.83 -25.35
C ILE A 173 -14.87 -19.55 -25.71
N SER A 174 -14.12 -18.98 -24.77
CA SER A 174 -12.69 -18.73 -24.93
C SER A 174 -11.90 -20.04 -24.96
N GLY A 175 -10.83 -20.11 -25.76
CA GLY A 175 -9.91 -21.26 -25.75
C GLY A 175 -9.09 -21.38 -24.45
N VAL A 176 -9.16 -20.37 -23.58
CA VAL A 176 -8.35 -20.27 -22.34
C VAL A 176 -9.17 -20.52 -21.08
N THR A 177 -10.49 -20.27 -21.12
CA THR A 177 -11.37 -20.41 -19.95
C THR A 177 -12.73 -20.96 -20.38
N SER A 178 -13.49 -21.52 -19.43
CA SER A 178 -14.88 -21.94 -19.68
C SER A 178 -15.89 -20.79 -19.82
N LYS A 179 -15.42 -19.54 -19.93
CA LYS A 179 -16.26 -18.34 -20.09
C LYS A 179 -16.34 -17.90 -21.55
N SER A 180 -17.43 -17.24 -21.93
CA SER A 180 -17.51 -16.58 -23.24
C SER A 180 -16.54 -15.39 -23.32
N LYS A 181 -16.05 -15.09 -24.53
CA LYS A 181 -15.17 -13.93 -24.76
C LYS A 181 -15.80 -12.61 -24.28
N MET A 182 -17.12 -12.47 -24.43
CA MET A 182 -17.88 -11.33 -23.90
C MET A 182 -17.79 -11.21 -22.37
N ILE A 183 -17.87 -12.32 -21.64
CA ILE A 183 -17.72 -12.30 -20.18
C ILE A 183 -16.29 -11.87 -19.82
N ILE A 184 -15.28 -12.43 -20.48
CA ILE A 184 -13.87 -12.08 -20.25
C ILE A 184 -13.64 -10.59 -20.55
N ALA A 185 -14.18 -10.07 -21.65
CA ALA A 185 -14.05 -8.65 -22.00
C ALA A 185 -14.68 -7.72 -20.95
N LYS A 186 -15.83 -8.10 -20.38
CA LYS A 186 -16.45 -7.35 -19.28
C LYS A 186 -15.62 -7.40 -18.00
N GLU A 187 -15.04 -8.57 -17.68
CA GLU A 187 -14.15 -8.72 -16.52
C GLU A 187 -12.88 -7.87 -16.70
N ALA A 188 -12.26 -7.90 -17.88
CA ALA A 188 -11.11 -7.07 -18.21
C ALA A 188 -11.45 -5.56 -18.14
N ALA A 189 -12.61 -5.15 -18.65
CA ALA A 189 -13.06 -3.76 -18.56
C ALA A 189 -13.27 -3.31 -17.11
N ARG A 190 -13.79 -4.18 -16.23
CA ARG A 190 -13.89 -3.89 -14.79
C ARG A 190 -12.51 -3.71 -14.16
N THR A 191 -11.56 -4.59 -14.47
CA THR A 191 -10.18 -4.44 -13.96
C THR A 191 -9.56 -3.11 -14.40
N VAL A 192 -9.79 -2.66 -15.64
CA VAL A 192 -9.33 -1.33 -16.09
C VAL A 192 -9.94 -0.24 -15.22
N ILE A 193 -11.26 -0.26 -15.00
CA ILE A 193 -11.97 0.73 -14.17
C ILE A 193 -11.44 0.73 -12.72
N GLU A 194 -11.13 -0.43 -12.16
CA GLU A 194 -10.56 -0.57 -10.80
C GLU A 194 -9.15 0.02 -10.67
N THR A 195 -8.44 0.23 -11.78
CA THR A 195 -7.12 0.87 -11.79
C THR A 195 -7.16 2.38 -11.98
N LEU A 196 -8.33 2.96 -12.27
CA LEU A 196 -8.50 4.40 -12.45
C LEU A 196 -8.47 5.14 -11.12
N ASN A 197 -7.84 6.31 -11.12
CA ASN A 197 -7.80 7.22 -9.99
C ASN A 197 -9.03 8.15 -9.97
N PRO A 198 -9.34 8.81 -8.83
CA PRO A 198 -10.51 9.71 -8.74
C PRO A 198 -10.55 10.88 -9.72
N ASN A 199 -9.40 11.24 -10.32
CA ASN A 199 -9.31 12.30 -11.31
C ASN A 199 -9.38 11.79 -12.76
N ASP A 200 -9.28 10.47 -12.97
CA ASP A 200 -9.44 9.86 -14.29
C ASP A 200 -10.93 9.83 -14.68
N ARG A 201 -11.20 9.88 -15.99
CA ARG A 201 -12.56 9.95 -16.56
C ARG A 201 -12.84 8.83 -17.55
#